data_AF-A0A7C4U153-F1
#
_entry.id   AF-A0A7C4U153-F1
#
_cell.length_a   1.000
_cell.length_b   1.000
_cell.length_c   1.000
_cell.angle_alpha   90.00
_cell.angle_beta   90.00
_cell.angle_gamma   90.00
#
_symmetry.space_group_name_H-M   'P 1'
#
loop_
_entity.id
_entity.type
_entity.pdbx_description
1 polymer ?
#
loop_
_entity_poly.entity_id
_entity_poly.type
_entity_poly.pdbx_seq_one_letter_code
_entity_poly.pdbx_strand_id
1 'polypeptide(L)'
;VDALKEAGGVYLVATGGCAALYAKQVVKVENVFWLDLGMPEATWVLRVNKLGPLVVGIDSHGNTLEQLVLEKVNKNVNTIYAEEKIDPSRSYVWWPKKIPGSTKIQ
;
A
#
# COMPACT_ATOMS: atom_id res chain seq x y z
N VAL A 1 -3.88 -5.58 -9.48
CA VAL A 1 -3.05 -6.73 -9.05
C VAL A 1 -2.84 -7.67 -10.23
N ASP A 2 -3.92 -8.15 -10.85
CA ASP A 2 -3.83 -9.12 -11.97
C ASP A 2 -2.97 -8.63 -13.14
N ALA A 3 -3.11 -7.37 -13.55
CA ALA A 3 -2.26 -6.79 -14.61
C ALA A 3 -0.75 -6.87 -14.29
N LEU A 4 -0.35 -6.66 -13.03
CA LEU A 4 1.05 -6.76 -12.61
C LEU A 4 1.52 -8.22 -12.57
N LYS A 5 0.64 -9.15 -12.18
CA LYS A 5 0.92 -10.59 -12.20
C LYS A 5 1.12 -11.11 -13.62
N GLU A 6 0.25 -10.72 -14.54
CA GLU A 6 0.34 -11.12 -15.96
C GLU A 6 1.57 -10.54 -16.65
N ALA A 7 1.93 -9.29 -16.34
CA ALA A 7 3.06 -8.61 -16.94
C ALA A 7 4.41 -8.86 -16.23
N GLY A 8 4.42 -9.54 -15.08
CA GLY A 8 5.61 -9.71 -14.25
C GLY A 8 6.12 -8.42 -13.58
N GLY A 9 5.23 -7.46 -13.33
CA GLY A 9 5.52 -6.16 -12.74
C GLY A 9 5.40 -6.13 -11.22
N VAL A 10 5.95 -5.07 -10.60
CA VAL A 10 5.90 -4.83 -9.15
C VAL A 10 5.44 -3.40 -8.89
N TYR A 11 4.56 -3.19 -7.90
CA TYR A 11 4.17 -1.87 -7.43
C TYR A 11 4.97 -1.51 -6.17
N LEU A 12 5.66 -0.38 -6.24
CA LEU A 12 6.50 0.13 -5.16
C LEU A 12 5.86 1.36 -4.52
N VAL A 13 5.69 1.33 -3.21
CA VAL A 13 5.18 2.43 -2.39
C VAL A 13 6.35 3.27 -1.92
N ALA A 14 6.36 4.55 -2.30
CA ALA A 14 7.24 5.56 -1.73
C ALA A 14 6.60 6.17 -0.48
N THR A 15 7.41 6.50 0.52
CA THR A 15 6.92 7.10 1.76
C THR A 15 6.46 8.53 1.52
N GLY A 16 5.18 8.80 1.80
CA GLY A 16 4.60 10.13 1.71
C GLY A 16 5.30 11.14 2.62
N GLY A 17 5.31 12.42 2.23
CA GLY A 17 5.97 13.49 3.00
C GLY A 17 7.49 13.56 2.85
N CYS A 18 8.12 12.60 2.17
CA CYS A 18 9.58 12.55 1.98
C CYS A 18 10.05 13.10 0.62
N ALA A 19 9.26 13.96 -0.05
CA ALA A 19 9.58 14.45 -1.39
C ALA A 19 10.98 15.12 -1.48
N ALA A 20 11.35 15.94 -0.49
CA ALA A 20 12.66 16.59 -0.44
C ALA A 20 13.82 15.59 -0.28
N LEU A 21 13.59 14.44 0.36
CA LEU A 21 14.59 13.38 0.48
C LEU A 21 14.78 12.68 -0.88
N TYR A 22 13.69 12.34 -1.56
CA TYR A 22 13.73 11.72 -2.89
C TYR A 22 14.32 12.65 -3.95
N ALA A 23 14.03 13.95 -3.88
CA ALA A 23 14.62 14.95 -4.77
C ALA A 23 16.16 14.95 -4.72
N LYS A 24 16.77 14.73 -3.54
CA LYS A 24 18.23 14.62 -3.39
C LYS A 24 18.82 13.38 -4.07
N GLN A 25 18.00 12.37 -4.39
CA GLN A 25 18.43 11.14 -5.05
C GLN A 25 18.32 11.24 -6.58
N VAL A 26 17.70 12.31 -7.10
CA VAL A 26 17.70 12.64 -8.52
C VAL A 26 19.06 13.23 -8.89
N VAL A 27 19.79 12.52 -9.75
CA VAL A 27 21.12 12.94 -10.22
C VAL A 27 21.01 13.88 -11.41
N LYS A 28 20.04 13.63 -12.30
CA LYS A 28 19.85 14.42 -13.52
C LYS A 28 18.43 14.30 -14.05
N VAL A 29 17.88 15.41 -14.55
CA VAL A 29 16.72 15.41 -15.44
C VAL A 29 17.22 15.18 -16.86
N GLU A 30 16.89 14.04 -17.45
CA GLU A 30 17.32 13.69 -18.80
C GLU A 30 16.41 14.28 -19.87
N ASN A 31 15.10 14.32 -19.61
CA ASN A 31 14.12 14.85 -20.54
C ASN A 31 12.80 15.20 -19.83
N VAL A 32 11.94 15.97 -20.51
CA VAL A 32 10.58 16.26 -20.09
C VAL A 32 9.64 16.25 -21.31
N PHE A 33 8.49 15.61 -21.16
CA PHE A 33 7.43 15.55 -22.18
C PHE A 33 6.14 16.17 -21.64
N TRP A 34 5.36 16.78 -22.53
CA TRP A 34 4.04 17.37 -22.23
C TRP A 34 4.08 18.45 -21.14
N LEU A 35 5.05 19.36 -21.23
CA LEU A 35 5.22 20.44 -20.26
C LEU A 35 4.04 21.43 -20.23
N ASP A 36 3.25 21.47 -21.30
CA ASP A 36 2.00 22.22 -21.41
C ASP A 36 0.92 21.77 -20.42
N LEU A 37 0.97 20.54 -19.90
CA LEU A 37 0.10 20.07 -18.81
C LEU A 37 0.44 20.70 -17.45
N GLY A 38 1.58 21.40 -17.36
CA GLY A 38 2.10 22.01 -16.13
C GLY A 38 3.20 21.18 -15.48
N MET A 39 4.04 21.85 -14.68
CA MET A 39 5.22 21.25 -14.02
C MET A 39 4.93 19.92 -13.29
N PRO A 40 3.87 19.78 -12.45
CA PRO A 40 3.63 18.55 -11.70
C PRO A 40 3.05 17.40 -12.53
N GLU A 41 2.36 17.67 -13.65
CA GLU A 41 1.67 16.65 -14.45
C GLU A 41 2.43 16.25 -15.72
N ALA A 42 3.49 16.98 -16.08
CA ALA A 42 4.39 16.63 -17.16
C ALA A 42 5.11 15.29 -16.88
N THR A 43 5.51 14.58 -17.94
CA THR A 43 6.25 13.32 -17.80
C THR A 43 7.74 13.57 -17.79
N TRP A 44 8.38 13.28 -16.66
CA TRP A 44 9.81 13.53 -16.44
C TRP A 44 10.64 12.24 -16.59
N VAL A 45 11.71 12.29 -17.39
CA VAL A 45 12.70 11.22 -17.45
C VAL A 45 13.84 11.56 -16.50
N LEU A 46 13.90 10.85 -15.37
CA LEU A 46 14.85 11.12 -14.29
C LEU A 46 15.91 10.03 -14.20
N ARG A 47 17.18 10.46 -14.12
CA ARG A 47 18.27 9.60 -13.67
C ARG A 47 18.38 9.73 -12.15
N VAL A 48 18.20 8.61 -11.46
CA VAL A 48 18.26 8.54 -9.99
C VAL A 48 19.41 7.64 -9.52
N ASN A 49 19.92 7.89 -8.32
CA ASN A 49 20.93 7.05 -7.68
C ASN A 49 20.41 6.60 -6.31
N LYS A 50 20.29 5.29 -6.11
CA LYS A 50 19.75 4.67 -4.88
C LYS A 50 18.40 5.28 -4.46
N LEU A 51 17.44 5.30 -5.39
CA LEU A 51 16.09 5.78 -5.11
C LEU A 51 15.44 4.92 -4.02
N GLY A 52 15.11 5.52 -2.88
CA GLY A 52 14.51 4.80 -1.76
C GLY A 52 14.49 5.57 -0.44
N PRO A 53 13.86 5.01 0.60
CA PRO A 53 13.29 3.67 0.64
C PRO A 53 12.01 3.54 -0.20
N LEU A 54 11.82 2.35 -0.78
CA LEU A 54 10.60 1.94 -1.47
C LEU A 54 10.15 0.59 -0.89
N VAL A 55 8.87 0.41 -0.65
CA VAL A 55 8.29 -0.83 -0.11
C VAL A 55 7.52 -1.54 -1.22
N VAL A 56 7.66 -2.85 -1.34
CA VAL A 56 6.83 -3.63 -2.27
C VAL A 56 5.40 -3.68 -1.74
N GLY A 57 4.49 -2.97 -2.41
CA GLY A 57 3.07 -2.96 -2.09
C GLY A 57 2.32 -4.10 -2.80
N ILE A 58 2.64 -4.34 -4.08
CA ILE A 58 2.10 -5.46 -4.87
C ILE A 58 3.26 -6.16 -5.57
N ASP A 59 3.37 -7.47 -5.42
CA ASP A 59 4.39 -8.26 -6.10
C ASP A 59 3.92 -8.81 -7.46
N SER A 60 4.84 -9.42 -8.20
CA SER A 60 4.56 -10.02 -9.51
C SER A 60 3.83 -11.37 -9.45
N HIS A 61 3.45 -11.84 -8.26
CA HIS A 61 2.74 -13.10 -8.07
C HIS A 61 1.24 -12.87 -7.75
N GLY A 62 0.85 -11.61 -7.57
CA GLY A 62 -0.50 -11.20 -7.23
C GLY A 62 -0.74 -11.06 -5.73
N ASN A 63 0.32 -11.00 -4.91
CA ASN A 63 0.19 -10.72 -3.49
C ASN A 63 0.23 -9.22 -3.24
N THR A 64 -0.55 -8.75 -2.27
CA THR A 64 -0.47 -7.37 -1.77
C THR A 64 -0.03 -7.33 -0.32
N LEU A 65 0.68 -6.27 0.05
CA LEU A 65 1.15 -6.08 1.43
C LEU A 65 -0.02 -5.98 2.41
N GLU A 66 -1.12 -5.34 2.03
CA GLU A 66 -2.33 -5.21 2.84
C GLU A 66 -2.95 -6.58 3.12
N GLN A 67 -3.06 -7.43 2.10
CA GLN A 67 -3.59 -8.78 2.26
C GLN A 67 -2.73 -9.59 3.24
N LEU A 68 -1.40 -9.58 3.06
CA LEU A 68 -0.48 -10.34 3.91
C LEU A 68 -0.55 -9.89 5.38
N VAL A 69 -0.62 -8.57 5.60
CA VAL A 69 -0.77 -8.01 6.95
C VAL A 69 -2.12 -8.40 7.55
N LEU A 70 -3.20 -8.28 6.79
CA LEU A 70 -4.55 -8.60 7.26
C LEU A 70 -4.69 -10.09 7.61
N GLU A 71 -4.12 -10.99 6.81
CA GLU A 71 -4.07 -12.42 7.12
C GLU A 71 -3.35 -12.70 8.45
N LYS A 72 -2.23 -12.02 8.70
CA LYS A 72 -1.49 -12.14 9.97
C LYS A 72 -2.29 -11.57 11.13
N VAL A 73 -2.92 -10.42 10.95
CA VAL A 73 -3.78 -9.79 11.97
C VAL A 73 -4.92 -10.72 12.34
N ASN A 74 -5.63 -11.29 11.36
CA ASN A 74 -6.75 -12.21 11.61
C ASN A 74 -6.32 -13.48 12.35
N LYS A 75 -5.15 -14.05 12.01
CA LYS A 75 -4.57 -15.17 12.75
C LYS A 75 -4.31 -14.80 14.22
N ASN A 76 -3.70 -13.64 14.47
CA ASN A 76 -3.43 -13.16 15.82
C ASN A 76 -4.71 -12.90 16.62
N VAL A 77 -5.73 -12.30 16.01
CA VAL A 77 -7.03 -12.05 16.65
C VAL A 77 -7.68 -13.37 17.09
N ASN A 78 -7.66 -14.38 16.23
CA ASN A 78 -8.21 -15.70 16.57
C ASN A 78 -7.47 -16.36 17.74
N THR A 79 -6.13 -16.22 17.79
CA THR A 79 -5.33 -16.70 18.92
C THR A 79 -5.74 -16.01 20.23
N ILE A 80 -5.84 -14.68 20.20
CA ILE A 80 -6.23 -13.89 21.38
C ILE A 80 -7.64 -14.28 21.85
N TYR A 81 -8.59 -14.49 20.93
CA TYR A 81 -9.93 -14.92 21.30
C TYR A 81 -9.95 -16.28 22.00
N ALA A 82 -9.15 -17.23 21.54
CA ALA A 82 -9.04 -18.54 22.17
C ALA A 82 -8.40 -18.45 23.58
N GLU A 83 -7.32 -17.67 23.71
CA GLU A 83 -6.59 -17.48 24.98
C GLU A 83 -7.46 -16.79 26.03
N GLU A 84 -8.14 -15.71 25.65
CA GLU A 84 -8.96 -14.88 26.53
C GLU A 84 -10.40 -15.40 26.68
N LYS A 85 -10.73 -16.53 26.04
CA LYS A 85 -12.08 -17.13 26.02
C LYS A 85 -13.16 -16.14 25.55
N ILE A 86 -12.80 -15.30 24.59
CA ILE A 86 -13.68 -14.31 23.96
C ILE A 86 -14.45 -15.01 22.83
N ASP A 87 -15.76 -14.83 22.78
CA ASP A 87 -16.63 -15.41 21.77
C ASP A 87 -16.57 -14.58 20.47
N PRO A 88 -15.97 -15.09 19.39
CA PRO A 88 -15.81 -14.33 18.13
C PRO A 88 -17.14 -13.96 17.47
N SER A 89 -18.25 -14.62 17.83
CA SER A 89 -19.58 -14.31 17.28
C SER A 89 -20.21 -13.06 17.93
N ARG A 90 -19.65 -12.57 19.04
CA ARG A 90 -20.17 -11.41 19.76
C ARG A 90 -19.49 -10.11 19.34
N SER A 91 -20.28 -9.05 19.18
CA SER A 91 -19.75 -7.70 18.98
C SER A 91 -19.37 -7.08 20.33
N TYR A 92 -18.08 -6.89 20.54
CA TYR A 92 -17.53 -6.19 21.71
C TYR A 92 -17.42 -4.67 21.50
N VAL A 93 -17.80 -4.17 20.32
CA VAL A 93 -17.87 -2.73 20.05
C VAL A 93 -19.14 -2.15 20.67
N TRP A 94 -18.98 -1.39 21.75
CA TRP A 94 -20.09 -0.71 22.41
C TRP A 94 -20.55 0.55 21.63
N TRP A 95 -19.61 1.32 21.05
CA TRP A 95 -19.90 2.47 20.19
C TRP A 95 -18.71 2.86 19.26
N PRO A 96 -18.95 3.30 18.00
CA PRO A 96 -20.20 3.22 17.27
C PRO A 96 -20.44 1.81 16.75
N LYS A 97 -21.69 1.33 16.83
CA LYS A 97 -22.09 -0.06 16.49
C LYS A 97 -21.97 -0.41 15.00
N LYS A 98 -21.47 0.51 14.16
CA LYS A 98 -21.25 0.34 12.73
C LYS A 98 -20.00 1.11 12.31
N ILE A 99 -19.11 0.41 11.63
CA ILE A 99 -17.98 1.02 10.91
C ILE A 99 -18.47 1.24 9.47
N PRO A 100 -18.28 2.44 8.89
CA PRO A 100 -18.59 2.66 7.47
C PRO A 100 -17.86 1.62 6.61
N GLY A 101 -18.61 0.84 5.81
CA GLY A 101 -18.06 -0.21 4.95
C GLY A 101 -18.21 -1.66 5.44
N SER A 102 -18.80 -1.92 6.61
CA SER A 102 -19.13 -3.30 6.99
C SER A 102 -20.40 -3.80 6.30
N THR A 103 -20.25 -4.78 5.40
CA THR A 103 -21.37 -5.47 4.75
C THR A 103 -22.10 -6.32 5.79
N LYS A 104 -23.38 -6.03 6.02
CA LYS A 104 -24.26 -6.88 6.84
C LYS A 104 -24.35 -8.27 6.19
N ILE A 105 -24.15 -9.32 6.97
CA ILE A 105 -24.77 -10.63 6.71
C ILE A 105 -25.75 -10.88 7.87
N GLN A 106 -26.96 -11.29 7.49
CA GLN A 106 -28.17 -11.44 8.31
C GLN A 106 -27.98 -12.25 9.60
#